data_AF-A0AAV7IMY4-F1
#
_entry.id   AF-A0AAV7IMY4-F1
#
_cell.length_a   1.000
_cell.length_b   1.000
_cell.length_c   1.000
_cell.angle_alpha   90.00
_cell.angle_beta   90.00
_cell.angle_gamma   90.00
#
_symmetry.space_group_name_H-M   'P 1'
#
loop_
_entity.id
_entity.type
_entity.pdbx_description
1 polymer ?
#
loop_
_entity_poly.entity_id
_entity_poly.type
_entity_poly.pdbx_seq_one_letter_code
_entity_poly.pdbx_strand_id
1 'polypeptide(L)'
;MRATHCFHSECVATKYSVDLTKDSNAVSDKCSSCFMESTVTNLLEKIEGRLAGLESMKKSLESMTETVATLVNDNKEIREDLKECQNKIGSVGNDVKEVTSKIENVSRKVNDHNTRLAAVESKITGAAGANAVLADYDTSLRVACLSLANQTDPNKLDKDFVPALANCLDVALSEFEIIRAQCMGRKKINAQSVTGRIRSRAIVVELTSASKFSVNRRTPVELRELCDKVRKRFTQIDAKFIWIMDDAVLIRKDASSKPIRIVPSTNLEGIDL
;
A
#
# COMPACT_ATOMS: atom_id res chain seq x y z
N MET A 1 -93.86 16.66 -59.12
CA MET A 1 -93.22 17.41 -58.02
C MET A 1 -93.38 18.89 -58.32
N ARG A 2 -94.14 19.63 -57.50
CA ARG A 2 -94.39 21.06 -57.69
C ARG A 2 -93.18 21.85 -57.18
N ALA A 3 -92.58 22.68 -58.04
CA ALA A 3 -91.53 23.60 -57.64
C ALA A 3 -92.14 24.67 -56.72
N THR A 4 -91.74 24.69 -55.46
CA THR A 4 -92.02 25.80 -54.54
C THR A 4 -91.10 26.95 -54.90
N HIS A 5 -91.62 27.95 -55.61
CA HIS A 5 -90.92 29.20 -55.87
C HIS A 5 -90.94 30.07 -54.61
N CYS A 6 -89.77 30.34 -54.04
CA CYS A 6 -89.61 31.37 -53.01
C CYS A 6 -89.62 32.74 -53.68
N PHE A 7 -90.65 33.54 -53.41
CA PHE A 7 -90.70 34.93 -53.84
C PHE A 7 -90.10 35.80 -52.73
N HIS A 8 -88.96 36.43 -52.99
CA HIS A 8 -88.42 37.46 -52.08
C HIS A 8 -89.35 38.68 -52.10
N SER A 9 -89.60 39.27 -50.93
CA SER A 9 -90.49 40.44 -50.78
C SER A 9 -90.10 41.60 -51.69
N GLU A 10 -88.81 41.77 -51.95
CA GLU A 10 -88.30 42.79 -52.87
C GLU A 10 -88.61 42.50 -54.34
N CYS A 11 -88.49 41.25 -54.84
CA CYS A 11 -88.88 40.92 -56.22
C CYS A 11 -90.41 41.02 -56.42
N VAL A 12 -91.22 40.79 -55.37
CA VAL A 12 -92.68 41.02 -55.40
C VAL A 12 -92.98 42.51 -55.53
N ALA A 13 -92.26 43.36 -54.79
CA ALA A 13 -92.42 44.81 -54.86
C ALA A 13 -92.01 45.38 -56.22
N THR A 14 -90.91 44.91 -56.82
CA THR A 14 -90.48 45.37 -58.17
C THR A 14 -91.47 44.92 -59.24
N LYS A 15 -92.00 43.69 -59.16
CA LYS A 15 -93.01 43.19 -60.11
C LYS A 15 -94.31 44.00 -60.03
N TYR A 16 -94.77 44.31 -58.82
CA TYR A 16 -95.94 45.19 -58.63
C TYR A 16 -95.70 46.63 -59.12
N SER A 17 -94.45 47.10 -59.09
CA SER A 17 -94.11 48.45 -59.57
C SER A 17 -94.05 48.52 -61.10
N VAL A 18 -93.62 47.44 -61.76
CA VAL A 18 -93.57 47.33 -63.22
C VAL A 18 -94.97 47.12 -63.82
N ASP A 19 -95.87 46.40 -63.14
CA ASP A 19 -97.25 46.17 -63.59
C ASP A 19 -98.13 47.46 -63.61
N LEU A 20 -97.69 48.54 -62.95
CA LEU A 20 -98.37 49.85 -62.95
C LEU A 20 -97.98 50.74 -64.14
N THR A 21 -96.88 50.43 -64.83
CA THR A 21 -96.43 51.17 -66.02
C THR A 21 -96.76 50.36 -67.27
N LYS A 22 -97.61 50.91 -68.14
CA LYS A 22 -98.26 50.26 -69.29
C LYS A 22 -97.34 49.88 -70.47
N ASP A 23 -96.04 49.70 -70.25
CA ASP A 23 -95.05 49.29 -71.25
C ASP A 23 -94.32 48.02 -70.79
N SER A 24 -95.01 46.89 -70.87
CA SER A 24 -94.58 45.59 -70.34
C SER A 24 -93.69 44.76 -71.29
N ASN A 25 -92.89 45.39 -72.15
CA ASN A 25 -92.04 44.67 -73.12
C ASN A 25 -90.53 44.77 -72.87
N ALA A 26 -90.08 45.30 -71.74
CA ALA A 26 -88.65 45.50 -71.51
C ALA A 26 -88.19 45.28 -70.06
N VAL A 27 -88.63 44.22 -69.38
CA VAL A 27 -87.93 43.75 -68.16
C VAL A 27 -88.06 42.22 -68.03
N SER A 28 -87.40 41.47 -68.90
CA SER A 28 -87.07 40.05 -68.62
C SER A 28 -85.66 39.87 -68.05
N ASP A 29 -85.00 40.97 -67.67
CA ASP A 29 -83.64 40.88 -67.18
C ASP A 29 -83.66 40.61 -65.68
N LYS A 30 -83.72 39.30 -65.39
CA LYS A 30 -83.26 38.58 -64.20
C LYS A 30 -83.20 39.41 -62.92
N CYS A 31 -84.10 39.11 -61.95
CA CYS A 31 -84.04 39.65 -60.59
C CYS A 31 -82.59 39.48 -60.07
N SER A 32 -81.87 40.57 -59.85
CA SER A 32 -80.50 40.61 -59.34
C SER A 32 -80.39 40.06 -57.92
N SER A 33 -81.51 39.78 -57.23
CA SER A 33 -81.54 39.08 -55.95
C SER A 33 -81.53 37.55 -56.08
N CYS A 34 -81.63 37.00 -57.30
CA CYS A 34 -81.36 35.59 -57.57
C CYS A 34 -79.84 35.29 -57.64
N PHE A 35 -78.99 36.29 -57.38
CA PHE A 35 -77.52 36.24 -57.36
C PHE A 35 -76.98 35.55 -56.08
N MET A 36 -77.66 34.49 -55.62
CA MET A 36 -77.21 33.64 -54.50
C MET A 36 -76.04 32.75 -54.90
N GLU A 37 -75.92 32.45 -56.20
CA GLU A 37 -74.91 31.55 -56.75
C GLU A 37 -73.48 32.05 -56.45
N SER A 38 -73.21 33.35 -56.63
CA SER A 38 -71.89 33.93 -56.33
C SER A 38 -71.56 33.99 -54.83
N THR A 39 -72.57 34.10 -53.95
CA THR A 39 -72.34 34.10 -52.51
C THR A 39 -72.06 32.69 -52.01
N VAL A 40 -72.77 31.69 -52.55
CA VAL A 40 -72.54 30.28 -52.26
C VAL A 40 -71.17 29.84 -52.77
N THR A 41 -70.76 30.20 -53.99
CA THR A 41 -69.42 29.86 -54.50
C THR A 41 -68.31 30.47 -53.65
N ASN A 42 -68.42 31.75 -53.26
CA ASN A 42 -67.45 32.39 -52.37
C ASN A 42 -67.36 31.72 -50.99
N LEU A 43 -68.49 31.24 -50.45
CA LEU A 43 -68.49 30.48 -49.19
C LEU A 43 -67.84 29.10 -49.36
N LEU A 44 -68.11 28.42 -50.47
CA LEU A 44 -67.51 27.13 -50.80
C LEU A 44 -66.00 27.25 -50.95
N GLU A 45 -65.50 28.25 -51.69
CA GLU A 45 -64.05 28.51 -51.82
C GLU A 45 -63.38 28.78 -50.47
N LYS A 46 -64.04 29.54 -49.57
CA LYS A 46 -63.55 29.76 -48.21
C LYS A 46 -63.52 28.48 -47.38
N ILE A 47 -64.53 27.62 -47.53
CA ILE A 47 -64.58 26.32 -46.84
C ILE A 47 -63.46 25.42 -47.36
N GLU A 48 -63.27 25.33 -48.68
CA GLU A 48 -62.20 24.56 -49.31
C GLU A 48 -60.81 25.04 -48.86
N GLY A 49 -60.59 26.35 -48.82
CA GLY A 49 -59.35 26.93 -48.30
C GLY A 49 -59.09 26.58 -46.84
N ARG A 50 -60.14 26.61 -45.99
CA ARG A 50 -60.03 26.20 -44.58
C ARG A 50 -59.77 24.69 -44.44
N LEU A 51 -60.39 23.86 -45.27
CA LEU A 51 -60.17 22.41 -45.30
C LEU A 51 -58.73 22.08 -45.71
N ALA A 52 -58.20 22.76 -46.73
CA ALA A 52 -56.79 22.62 -47.13
C ALA A 52 -55.83 23.03 -45.99
N GLY A 53 -56.15 24.11 -45.26
CA GLY A 53 -55.41 24.52 -44.07
C GLY A 53 -55.44 23.47 -42.95
N LEU A 54 -56.61 22.88 -42.68
CA LEU A 54 -56.75 21.79 -41.71
C LEU A 54 -55.93 20.55 -42.11
N GLU A 55 -55.93 20.17 -43.38
CA GLU A 55 -55.15 19.02 -43.87
C GLU A 55 -53.63 19.25 -43.75
N SER A 56 -53.18 20.49 -44.01
CA SER A 56 -51.78 20.88 -43.79
C SER A 56 -51.39 20.81 -42.30
N MET A 57 -52.25 21.33 -41.41
CA MET A 57 -52.02 21.23 -39.97
C MET A 57 -52.00 19.78 -39.48
N LYS A 58 -52.89 18.92 -40.00
CA LYS A 58 -52.91 17.50 -39.69
C LYS A 58 -51.58 16.82 -40.03
N LYS A 59 -51.04 17.04 -41.23
CA LYS A 59 -49.73 16.51 -41.64
C LYS A 59 -48.59 17.00 -40.74
N SER A 60 -48.63 18.27 -40.35
CA SER A 60 -47.65 18.83 -39.40
C SER A 60 -47.74 18.14 -38.03
N LEU A 61 -48.95 17.90 -37.52
CA LEU A 61 -49.17 17.18 -36.26
C LEU A 61 -48.70 15.72 -36.33
N GLU A 62 -48.92 15.04 -37.46
CA GLU A 62 -48.41 13.67 -37.69
C GLU A 62 -46.88 13.65 -37.64
N SER A 63 -46.22 14.56 -38.35
CA SER A 63 -44.74 14.68 -38.33
C SER A 63 -44.19 15.05 -36.95
N MET A 64 -44.86 15.94 -36.21
CA MET A 64 -44.50 16.24 -34.82
C MET A 64 -44.66 15.01 -33.93
N THR A 65 -45.71 14.21 -34.12
CA THR A 65 -45.95 12.99 -33.35
C THR A 65 -44.84 11.97 -33.58
N GLU A 66 -44.41 11.80 -34.83
CA GLU A 66 -43.26 10.95 -35.17
C GLU A 66 -41.96 11.44 -34.52
N THR A 67 -41.70 12.74 -34.57
CA THR A 67 -40.51 13.36 -33.94
C THR A 67 -40.52 13.18 -32.42
N VAL A 68 -41.69 13.30 -31.78
CA VAL A 68 -41.82 13.04 -30.34
C VAL A 68 -41.56 11.57 -30.04
N ALA A 69 -42.03 10.64 -30.87
CA ALA A 69 -41.78 9.22 -30.69
C ALA A 69 -40.30 8.86 -30.80
N THR A 70 -39.56 9.45 -31.75
CA THR A 70 -38.11 9.25 -31.85
C THR A 70 -37.38 9.81 -30.63
N LEU A 71 -37.70 11.03 -30.21
CA LEU A 71 -37.11 11.63 -29.01
C LEU A 71 -37.38 10.82 -27.73
N VAL A 72 -38.54 10.17 -27.62
CA VAL A 72 -38.84 9.28 -26.49
C VAL A 72 -37.92 8.05 -26.49
N ASN A 73 -37.65 7.47 -27.66
CA ASN A 73 -36.73 6.34 -27.80
C ASN A 73 -35.28 6.75 -27.51
N ASP A 74 -34.81 7.86 -28.08
CA ASP A 74 -33.46 8.38 -27.82
C ASP A 74 -33.25 8.65 -26.32
N ASN A 75 -34.24 9.23 -25.65
CA ASN A 75 -34.19 9.45 -24.19
C ASN A 75 -34.14 8.15 -23.39
N LYS A 76 -34.73 7.06 -23.89
CA LYS A 76 -34.64 5.74 -23.26
C LYS A 76 -33.22 5.18 -23.39
N GLU A 77 -32.63 5.23 -24.57
CA GLU A 77 -31.26 4.79 -24.83
C GLU A 77 -30.26 5.57 -23.97
N ILE A 78 -30.35 6.90 -23.94
CA ILE A 78 -29.50 7.75 -23.10
C ILE A 78 -29.58 7.37 -21.62
N ARG A 79 -30.76 6.97 -21.11
CA ARG A 79 -30.91 6.52 -19.72
C ARG A 79 -30.23 5.18 -19.47
N GLU A 80 -30.28 4.27 -20.44
CA GLU A 80 -29.60 2.97 -20.36
C GLU A 80 -28.07 3.16 -20.36
N ASP A 81 -27.54 4.00 -21.26
CA ASP A 81 -26.13 4.37 -21.32
C ASP A 81 -25.65 5.04 -20.02
N LEU A 82 -26.47 5.93 -19.45
CA LEU A 82 -26.16 6.59 -18.19
C LEU A 82 -26.05 5.58 -17.04
N LYS A 83 -26.95 4.59 -17.00
CA LYS A 83 -26.91 3.52 -16.00
C LYS A 83 -25.66 2.65 -16.17
N GLU A 84 -25.27 2.34 -17.40
CA GLU A 84 -24.03 1.61 -17.67
C GLU A 84 -22.79 2.40 -17.22
N CYS A 85 -22.73 3.70 -17.55
CA CYS A 85 -21.67 4.60 -17.10
C CYS A 85 -21.58 4.65 -15.57
N GLN A 86 -22.70 4.75 -14.87
CA GLN A 86 -22.74 4.73 -13.40
C GLN A 86 -22.17 3.42 -12.84
N ASN A 87 -22.50 2.27 -13.43
CA ASN A 87 -21.95 0.98 -13.01
C ASN A 87 -20.43 0.92 -13.22
N LYS A 88 -19.93 1.38 -14.38
CA LYS A 88 -18.50 1.46 -14.69
C LYS A 88 -17.75 2.35 -13.70
N ILE A 89 -18.30 3.54 -13.38
CA ILE A 89 -17.75 4.45 -12.35
C ILE A 89 -17.70 3.75 -10.98
N GLY A 90 -18.75 3.01 -10.62
CA GLY A 90 -18.79 2.23 -9.38
C GLY A 90 -17.67 1.18 -9.31
N SER A 91 -17.43 0.45 -10.41
CA SER A 91 -16.34 -0.53 -10.50
C SER A 91 -14.98 0.13 -10.34
N VAL A 92 -14.71 1.20 -11.08
CA VAL A 92 -13.45 1.95 -10.98
C VAL A 92 -13.24 2.50 -9.57
N GLY A 93 -14.31 2.96 -8.92
CA GLY A 93 -14.26 3.41 -7.53
C GLY A 93 -13.84 2.30 -6.54
N ASN A 94 -14.22 1.05 -6.80
CA ASN A 94 -13.78 -0.09 -6.00
C ASN A 94 -12.31 -0.43 -6.27
N ASP A 95 -11.89 -0.43 -7.54
CA ASP A 95 -10.50 -0.71 -7.93
C ASP A 95 -9.54 0.33 -7.30
N VAL A 96 -9.92 1.61 -7.30
CA VAL A 96 -9.14 2.67 -6.65
C VAL A 96 -8.99 2.41 -5.14
N LYS A 97 -10.06 2.02 -4.43
CA LYS A 97 -9.98 1.68 -3.01
C LYS A 97 -9.05 0.50 -2.73
N GLU A 98 -9.07 -0.52 -3.60
CA GLU A 98 -8.17 -1.67 -3.48
C GLU A 98 -6.71 -1.24 -3.68
N VAL A 99 -6.42 -0.44 -4.71
CA VAL A 99 -5.08 0.08 -4.97
C VAL A 99 -4.58 0.95 -3.80
N THR A 100 -5.42 1.85 -3.27
CA THR A 100 -5.09 2.64 -2.08
C THR A 100 -4.70 1.75 -0.89
N SER A 101 -5.49 0.71 -0.63
CA SER A 101 -5.22 -0.24 0.46
C SER A 101 -3.88 -0.99 0.26
N LYS A 102 -3.56 -1.37 -0.99
CA LYS A 102 -2.27 -1.99 -1.34
C LYS A 102 -1.11 -1.02 -1.13
N ILE A 103 -1.25 0.24 -1.52
CA ILE A 103 -0.23 1.28 -1.33
C ILE A 103 0.06 1.49 0.17
N GLU A 104 -0.98 1.60 0.99
CA GLU A 104 -0.82 1.75 2.45
C GLU A 104 -0.09 0.55 3.08
N ASN A 105 -0.38 -0.67 2.62
CA ASN A 105 0.32 -1.86 3.07
C ASN A 105 1.81 -1.86 2.67
N VAL A 106 2.12 -1.47 1.42
CA VAL A 106 3.50 -1.34 0.95
C VAL A 106 4.24 -0.27 1.75
N SER A 107 3.62 0.89 2.00
CA SER A 107 4.21 1.97 2.80
C SER A 107 4.58 1.49 4.21
N ARG A 108 3.70 0.72 4.87
CA ARG A 108 3.99 0.10 6.17
C ARG A 108 5.19 -0.85 6.12
N LYS A 109 5.29 -1.70 5.09
CA LYS A 109 6.43 -2.61 4.91
C LYS A 109 7.74 -1.87 4.66
N VAL A 110 7.73 -0.80 3.87
CA VAL A 110 8.90 0.04 3.64
C VAL A 110 9.38 0.69 4.94
N ASN A 111 8.45 1.20 5.76
CA ASN A 111 8.81 1.76 7.07
C ASN A 111 9.41 0.71 8.01
N ASP A 112 8.84 -0.51 8.06
CA ASP A 112 9.43 -1.62 8.83
C ASP A 112 10.87 -1.92 8.36
N HIS A 113 11.07 -2.05 7.05
CA HIS A 113 12.40 -2.28 6.47
C HIS A 113 13.39 -1.17 6.82
N ASN A 114 12.97 0.09 6.75
CA ASN A 114 13.83 1.23 7.12
C ASN A 114 14.21 1.19 8.60
N THR A 115 13.27 0.86 9.51
CA THR A 115 13.60 0.72 10.94
C THR A 115 14.57 -0.43 11.21
N ARG A 116 14.41 -1.55 10.50
CA ARG A 116 15.32 -2.71 10.60
C ARG A 116 16.70 -2.37 10.04
N LEU A 117 16.77 -1.64 8.93
CA LEU A 117 18.02 -1.19 8.33
C LEU A 117 18.77 -0.25 9.28
N ALA A 118 18.09 0.75 9.85
CA ALA A 118 18.67 1.64 10.85
C ALA A 118 19.20 0.88 12.08
N ALA A 119 18.50 -0.16 12.53
CA ALA A 119 18.96 -1.02 13.63
C ALA A 119 20.22 -1.85 13.25
N VAL A 120 20.32 -2.31 11.99
CA VAL A 120 21.51 -3.00 11.48
C VAL A 120 22.68 -2.02 11.35
N GLU A 121 22.46 -0.84 10.77
CA GLU A 121 23.47 0.22 10.66
C GLU A 121 24.00 0.64 12.02
N SER A 122 23.11 0.82 13.01
CA SER A 122 23.50 1.11 14.40
C SER A 122 24.34 -0.01 15.03
N LYS A 123 24.07 -1.29 14.71
CA LYS A 123 24.90 -2.41 15.17
C LYS A 123 26.27 -2.43 14.50
N ILE A 124 26.35 -2.10 13.21
CA ILE A 124 27.61 -2.05 12.47
C ILE A 124 28.48 -0.88 12.95
N THR A 125 27.87 0.29 13.17
CA THR A 125 28.56 1.52 13.60
C THR A 125 28.83 1.56 15.11
N GLY A 126 27.87 1.10 15.93
CA GLY A 126 27.97 1.00 17.38
C GLY A 126 28.83 -0.17 17.86
N ALA A 127 29.03 -1.18 17.01
CA ALA A 127 30.19 -2.03 17.15
C ALA A 127 31.42 -1.20 16.77
N ALA A 128 32.13 -0.70 17.78
CA ALA A 128 33.57 -0.41 17.72
C ALA A 128 34.43 -1.65 17.32
N GLY A 129 33.80 -2.66 16.71
CA GLY A 129 34.35 -3.94 16.27
C GLY A 129 35.01 -3.89 14.91
N ALA A 130 34.69 -2.96 14.00
CA ALA A 130 35.43 -2.89 12.74
C ALA A 130 36.91 -2.51 12.99
N ASN A 131 37.16 -1.54 13.88
CA ASN A 131 38.51 -1.20 14.31
C ASN A 131 39.08 -2.19 15.35
N ALA A 132 38.26 -2.74 16.26
CA ALA A 132 38.76 -3.71 17.22
C ALA A 132 39.10 -5.07 16.58
N VAL A 133 38.40 -5.52 15.53
CA VAL A 133 38.70 -6.78 14.82
C VAL A 133 39.96 -6.65 13.97
N LEU A 134 40.19 -5.50 13.34
CA LEU A 134 41.47 -5.23 12.66
C LEU A 134 42.64 -5.16 13.66
N ALA A 135 42.43 -4.54 14.83
CA ALA A 135 43.42 -4.50 15.89
C ALA A 135 43.70 -5.90 16.49
N ASP A 136 42.67 -6.73 16.65
CA ASP A 136 42.81 -8.10 17.20
C ASP A 136 43.49 -9.05 16.20
N TYR A 137 43.26 -8.85 14.89
CA TYR A 137 43.97 -9.57 13.83
C TYR A 137 45.46 -9.19 13.78
N ASP A 138 45.79 -7.89 13.80
CA ASP A 138 47.19 -7.43 13.85
C ASP A 138 47.90 -7.94 15.12
N THR A 139 47.22 -7.91 16.28
CA THR A 139 47.76 -8.40 17.54
C THR A 139 47.98 -9.92 17.51
N SER A 140 47.05 -10.68 16.92
CA SER A 140 47.17 -12.14 16.77
C SER A 140 48.30 -12.54 15.83
N LEU A 141 48.48 -11.82 14.72
CA LEU A 141 49.59 -12.02 13.80
C LEU A 141 50.94 -11.70 14.45
N ARG A 142 51.03 -10.58 15.20
CA ARG A 142 52.23 -10.23 15.99
C ARG A 142 52.60 -11.33 16.99
N VAL A 143 51.62 -11.88 17.71
CA VAL A 143 51.85 -12.97 18.67
C VAL A 143 52.31 -14.25 17.96
N ALA A 144 51.75 -14.57 16.79
CA ALA A 144 52.18 -15.72 15.98
C ALA A 144 53.63 -15.56 15.50
N CYS A 145 54.00 -14.39 14.97
CA CYS A 145 55.38 -14.06 14.57
C CYS A 145 56.37 -14.21 15.73
N LEU A 146 56.01 -13.69 16.90
CA LEU A 146 56.84 -13.80 18.12
C LEU A 146 56.96 -15.24 18.61
N SER A 147 55.89 -16.03 18.52
CA SER A 147 55.89 -17.44 18.94
C SER A 147 56.75 -18.31 18.02
N LEU A 148 56.67 -18.10 16.70
CA LEU A 148 57.53 -18.73 15.70
C LEU A 148 59.00 -18.39 15.90
N ALA A 149 59.32 -17.11 16.16
CA ALA A 149 60.68 -16.68 16.46
C ALA A 149 61.25 -17.36 17.73
N ASN A 150 60.42 -17.64 18.74
CA ASN A 150 60.85 -18.31 19.97
C ASN A 150 61.02 -19.84 19.83
N GLN A 151 60.35 -20.48 18.87
CA GLN A 151 60.45 -21.91 18.61
C GLN A 151 61.62 -22.28 17.69
N THR A 152 62.19 -21.30 17.02
CA THR A 152 63.30 -21.51 16.08
C THR A 152 64.63 -21.46 16.84
N ASP A 153 65.55 -22.38 16.56
CA ASP A 153 66.85 -22.48 17.25
C ASP A 153 67.61 -21.13 17.15
N PRO A 154 67.93 -20.47 18.29
CA PRO A 154 68.54 -19.15 18.29
C PRO A 154 69.91 -19.08 17.60
N ASN A 155 70.54 -20.24 17.35
CA ASN A 155 71.81 -20.33 16.62
C ASN A 155 71.64 -20.43 15.10
N LYS A 156 70.40 -20.62 14.60
CA LYS A 156 70.08 -20.72 13.16
C LYS A 156 69.22 -19.56 12.64
N LEU A 157 68.74 -18.69 13.53
CA LEU A 157 68.02 -17.48 13.17
C LEU A 157 68.99 -16.43 12.61
N ASP A 158 68.92 -16.23 11.30
CA ASP A 158 69.52 -15.06 10.66
C ASP A 158 68.87 -13.78 11.21
N LYS A 159 69.65 -12.70 11.36
CA LYS A 159 69.17 -11.43 11.93
C LYS A 159 67.99 -10.83 11.13
N ASP A 160 67.91 -11.22 9.86
CA ASP A 160 66.93 -10.72 8.90
C ASP A 160 65.63 -11.56 8.87
N PHE A 161 65.57 -12.69 9.58
CA PHE A 161 64.39 -13.57 9.56
C PHE A 161 63.14 -12.90 10.15
N VAL A 162 63.27 -12.20 11.28
CA VAL A 162 62.12 -11.53 11.94
C VAL A 162 61.61 -10.36 11.11
N PRO A 163 62.46 -9.46 10.57
CA PRO A 163 62.03 -8.44 9.60
C PRO A 163 61.41 -9.02 8.32
N ALA A 164 61.98 -10.08 7.74
CA ALA A 164 61.46 -10.71 6.53
C ALA A 164 60.09 -11.36 6.77
N LEU A 165 59.89 -12.03 7.90
CA LEU A 165 58.61 -12.62 8.29
C LEU A 165 57.55 -11.54 8.52
N ALA A 166 57.92 -10.44 9.19
CA ALA A 166 57.01 -9.31 9.43
C ALA A 166 56.59 -8.64 8.10
N ASN A 167 57.53 -8.49 7.17
CA ASN A 167 57.27 -7.94 5.84
C ASN A 167 56.41 -8.88 4.98
N CYS A 168 56.64 -10.19 5.02
CA CYS A 168 55.80 -11.19 4.33
C CYS A 168 54.36 -11.24 4.86
N LEU A 169 54.14 -10.82 6.10
CA LEU A 169 52.83 -10.82 6.75
C LEU A 169 52.18 -9.43 6.79
N ASP A 170 52.83 -8.42 6.19
CA ASP A 170 52.39 -7.02 6.14
C ASP A 170 52.14 -6.41 7.53
N VAL A 171 52.97 -6.78 8.52
CA VAL A 171 52.88 -6.31 9.90
C VAL A 171 54.00 -5.32 10.19
N ALA A 172 53.62 -4.10 10.55
CA ALA A 172 54.58 -3.09 10.99
C ALA A 172 55.04 -3.38 12.44
N LEU A 173 56.22 -4.00 12.57
CA LEU A 173 56.90 -4.17 13.86
C LEU A 173 57.79 -2.95 14.16
N SER A 174 57.71 -2.45 15.39
CA SER A 174 58.67 -1.47 15.87
C SER A 174 60.05 -2.11 16.12
N GLU A 175 61.12 -1.31 15.99
CA GLU A 175 62.49 -1.76 16.24
C GLU A 175 62.65 -2.38 17.64
N PHE A 176 61.91 -1.87 18.64
CA PHE A 176 61.86 -2.42 19.99
C PHE A 176 61.22 -3.82 20.06
N GLU A 177 60.18 -4.09 19.29
CA GLU A 177 59.53 -5.41 19.21
C GLU A 177 60.43 -6.44 18.53
N ILE A 178 61.16 -6.03 17.50
CA ILE A 178 62.16 -6.87 16.81
C ILE A 178 63.28 -7.26 17.77
N ILE A 179 63.82 -6.30 18.52
CA ILE A 179 64.86 -6.54 19.54
C ILE A 179 64.33 -7.48 20.64
N ARG A 180 63.10 -7.26 21.12
CA ARG A 180 62.48 -8.11 22.14
C ARG A 180 62.31 -9.55 21.67
N ALA A 181 61.85 -9.76 20.43
CA ALA A 181 61.73 -11.09 19.82
C ALA A 181 63.08 -11.82 19.77
N GLN A 182 64.11 -11.14 19.29
CA GLN A 182 65.47 -11.67 19.19
C GLN A 182 66.08 -11.97 20.58
N CYS A 183 65.79 -11.15 21.59
CA CYS A 183 66.25 -11.37 22.96
C CYS A 183 65.50 -12.50 23.68
N MET A 184 64.22 -12.73 23.37
CA MET A 184 63.42 -13.82 23.97
C MET A 184 63.88 -15.21 23.48
N GLY A 185 64.24 -15.35 22.20
CA GLY A 185 64.83 -16.59 21.67
C GLY A 185 66.20 -16.93 22.28
N ARG A 186 66.90 -15.95 22.87
CA ARG A 186 68.24 -16.12 23.48
C ARG A 186 68.23 -16.41 24.98
N LYS A 187 67.08 -16.35 25.66
CA LYS A 187 67.01 -16.75 27.08
C LYS A 187 67.07 -18.28 27.17
N LYS A 188 68.28 -18.80 27.42
CA LYS A 188 68.49 -20.14 27.98
C LYS A 188 67.52 -20.33 29.15
N ILE A 189 66.53 -21.19 28.97
CA ILE A 189 65.73 -21.73 30.07
C ILE A 189 66.70 -22.62 30.86
N ASN A 190 67.35 -22.05 31.86
CA ASN A 190 68.02 -22.82 32.89
C ASN A 190 66.94 -23.38 33.83
N ALA A 191 67.15 -24.61 34.28
CA ALA A 191 66.13 -25.50 34.78
C ALA A 191 65.40 -25.06 36.08
N GLN A 192 64.32 -25.80 36.36
CA GLN A 192 63.65 -26.03 37.65
C GLN A 192 62.47 -25.11 38.05
N SER A 193 61.32 -25.77 38.17
CA SER A 193 60.14 -25.44 38.98
C SER A 193 59.61 -23.99 38.93
N VAL A 194 58.69 -23.72 38.00
CA VAL A 194 57.67 -22.69 38.25
C VAL A 194 56.31 -23.22 37.77
N THR A 195 55.47 -23.65 38.70
CA THR A 195 54.03 -23.77 38.50
C THR A 195 53.44 -22.37 38.31
N GLY A 196 53.52 -21.86 37.09
CA GLY A 196 52.95 -20.57 36.70
C GLY A 196 51.48 -20.73 36.34
N ARG A 197 50.58 -20.31 37.24
CA ARG A 197 49.14 -20.20 37.00
C ARG A 197 48.90 -19.09 35.98
N ILE A 198 48.64 -19.43 34.73
CA ILE A 198 48.32 -18.45 33.67
C ILE A 198 46.94 -17.85 33.96
N ARG A 199 46.92 -16.57 34.34
CA ARG A 199 45.72 -15.75 34.37
C ARG A 199 45.61 -15.01 33.04
N SER A 200 44.49 -15.27 32.35
CA SER A 200 43.81 -14.38 31.41
C SER A 200 44.04 -14.57 29.90
N ARG A 201 42.89 -14.76 29.24
CA ARG A 201 42.47 -14.34 27.89
C ARG A 201 42.74 -15.29 26.71
N ALA A 202 41.62 -15.92 26.32
CA ALA A 202 41.24 -16.46 25.01
C ALA A 202 42.22 -17.45 24.36
N ILE A 203 41.93 -18.74 24.54
CA ILE A 203 42.37 -19.80 23.63
C ILE A 203 41.29 -19.88 22.54
N VAL A 204 41.65 -19.61 21.29
CA VAL A 204 40.83 -19.97 20.13
C VAL A 204 41.12 -21.44 19.83
N VAL A 205 40.10 -22.28 19.90
CA VAL A 205 40.16 -23.70 19.51
C VAL A 205 39.35 -23.84 18.23
N GLU A 206 39.96 -24.38 17.17
CA GLU A 206 39.23 -24.79 15.97
C GLU A 206 38.31 -25.97 16.32
N LEU A 207 37.00 -25.79 16.11
CA LEU A 207 35.99 -26.78 16.47
C LEU A 207 35.48 -27.49 15.22
N THR A 208 35.78 -28.79 15.15
CA THR A 208 35.07 -29.73 14.28
C THR A 208 33.63 -29.91 14.76
N SER A 209 32.73 -30.15 13.82
CA SER A 209 31.26 -29.98 13.87
C SER A 209 30.47 -30.83 14.88
N ALA A 210 31.11 -31.51 15.84
CA ALA A 210 30.44 -32.38 16.81
C ALA A 210 30.29 -31.79 18.23
N SER A 211 30.92 -30.67 18.55
CA SER A 211 30.98 -30.16 19.92
C SER A 211 30.15 -28.89 20.12
N LYS A 212 29.03 -28.99 20.85
CA LYS A 212 28.26 -27.80 21.30
C LYS A 212 29.04 -27.10 22.42
N PHE A 213 29.65 -25.96 22.12
CA PHE A 213 30.19 -25.05 23.15
C PHE A 213 29.14 -23.98 23.50
N SER A 214 28.76 -23.90 24.78
CA SER A 214 28.01 -22.76 25.30
C SER A 214 28.99 -21.61 25.56
N VAL A 215 28.94 -20.56 24.74
CA VAL A 215 29.62 -19.31 25.06
C VAL A 215 28.93 -18.71 26.27
N ASN A 216 29.69 -18.60 27.37
CA ASN A 216 29.21 -18.05 28.63
C ASN A 216 29.04 -16.53 28.45
N ARG A 217 27.92 -16.11 27.85
CA ARG A 217 27.53 -14.69 27.80
C ARG A 217 27.46 -14.21 29.24
N ARG A 218 28.23 -13.17 29.56
CA ARG A 218 28.20 -12.56 30.89
C ARG A 218 26.76 -12.20 31.21
N THR A 219 26.16 -12.93 32.13
CA THR A 219 24.80 -12.65 32.58
C THR A 219 24.77 -11.25 33.19
N PRO A 220 23.85 -10.37 32.75
CA PRO A 220 23.65 -9.05 33.34
C PRO A 220 23.59 -9.13 34.87
N VAL A 221 24.21 -8.18 35.56
CA VAL A 221 24.27 -8.17 37.03
C VAL A 221 22.87 -8.14 37.63
N GLU A 222 21.97 -7.35 37.05
CA GLU A 222 20.56 -7.23 37.45
C GLU A 222 19.82 -8.59 37.43
N LEU A 223 20.06 -9.42 36.40
CA LEU A 223 19.43 -10.74 36.30
C LEU A 223 19.99 -11.74 37.31
N ARG A 224 21.26 -11.60 37.69
CA ARG A 224 21.86 -12.39 38.78
C ARG A 224 21.23 -12.02 40.12
N GLU A 225 21.11 -10.73 40.41
CA GLU A 225 20.46 -10.25 41.63
C GLU A 225 18.99 -10.66 41.70
N LEU A 226 18.26 -10.60 40.57
CA LEU A 226 16.88 -11.08 40.49
C LEU A 226 16.79 -12.59 40.73
N CYS A 227 17.69 -13.39 40.14
CA CYS A 227 17.75 -14.83 40.36
C CYS A 227 18.01 -15.17 41.83
N ASP A 228 18.90 -14.44 42.49
CA ASP A 228 19.17 -14.62 43.92
C ASP A 228 17.97 -14.20 44.79
N LYS A 229 17.24 -13.14 44.43
CA LYS A 229 15.97 -12.76 45.10
C LYS A 229 14.91 -13.86 44.95
N VAL A 230 14.75 -14.41 43.75
CA VAL A 230 13.81 -15.50 43.45
C VAL A 230 14.16 -16.76 44.25
N ARG A 231 15.43 -17.14 44.31
CA ARG A 231 15.90 -18.29 45.13
C ARG A 231 15.64 -18.10 46.62
N LYS A 232 15.83 -16.88 47.13
CA LYS A 232 15.57 -16.55 48.55
C LYS A 232 14.07 -16.57 48.87
N ARG A 233 13.22 -16.18 47.93
CA ARG A 233 11.75 -16.17 48.13
C ARG A 233 11.16 -17.57 48.06
N PHE A 234 11.56 -18.37 47.07
CA PHE A 234 11.01 -19.69 46.81
C PHE A 234 11.98 -20.79 47.24
N THR A 235 12.25 -20.86 48.55
CA THR A 235 13.20 -21.83 49.12
C THR A 235 12.77 -23.28 48.95
N GLN A 236 11.49 -23.53 48.67
CA GLN A 236 10.95 -24.87 48.44
C GLN A 236 11.25 -25.42 47.04
N ILE A 237 11.67 -24.55 46.11
CA ILE A 237 11.97 -24.94 44.73
C ILE A 237 13.47 -25.19 44.60
N ASP A 238 13.83 -26.36 44.07
CA ASP A 238 15.22 -26.73 43.81
C ASP A 238 15.86 -25.73 42.83
N ALA A 239 17.09 -25.30 43.12
CA ALA A 239 17.84 -24.34 42.32
C ALA A 239 17.99 -24.74 40.84
N LYS A 240 17.92 -26.05 40.52
CA LYS A 240 17.94 -26.53 39.12
C LYS A 240 16.70 -26.12 38.31
N PHE A 241 15.61 -25.76 38.98
CA PHE A 241 14.38 -25.28 38.35
C PHE A 241 14.30 -23.75 38.27
N ILE A 242 15.40 -23.06 38.61
CA ILE A 242 15.54 -21.60 38.50
C ILE A 242 16.77 -21.29 37.64
N TRP A 243 16.56 -20.72 36.44
CA TRP A 243 17.65 -20.38 35.53
C TRP A 243 17.41 -19.05 34.81
N ILE A 244 18.48 -18.47 34.28
CA ILE A 244 18.41 -17.22 33.53
C ILE A 244 18.41 -17.57 32.04
N MET A 245 17.48 -17.00 31.29
CA MET A 245 17.38 -17.15 29.85
C MET A 245 17.04 -15.81 29.23
N ASP A 246 17.78 -15.45 28.19
CA ASP A 246 17.68 -14.18 27.46
C ASP A 246 17.74 -12.94 28.37
N ASP A 247 16.58 -12.42 28.76
CA ASP A 247 16.36 -11.19 29.51
C ASP A 247 15.53 -11.40 30.80
N ALA A 248 15.35 -12.66 31.24
CA ALA A 248 14.48 -13.00 32.37
C ALA A 248 15.02 -14.16 33.22
N VAL A 249 14.50 -14.26 34.44
CA VAL A 249 14.65 -15.43 35.31
C VAL A 249 13.44 -16.33 35.10
N LEU A 250 13.67 -17.58 34.73
CA LEU A 250 12.62 -18.60 34.61
C LEU A 250 12.57 -19.45 35.87
N ILE A 251 11.36 -19.70 36.37
CA ILE A 251 11.11 -20.59 37.50
C ILE A 251 10.03 -21.60 37.13
N ARG A 252 10.14 -22.84 37.61
CA ARG A 252 9.09 -23.85 37.49
C ARG A 252 9.02 -24.72 38.75
N LYS A 253 7.83 -25.25 39.05
CA LYS A 253 7.61 -26.07 40.25
C LYS A 253 8.29 -27.44 40.16
N ASP A 254 8.16 -28.07 39.00
CA ASP A 254 8.72 -29.38 38.68
C ASP A 254 9.11 -29.49 37.18
N ALA A 255 9.67 -30.62 36.77
CA ALA A 255 10.13 -30.84 35.40
C ALA A 255 9.00 -30.83 34.34
N SER A 256 7.77 -31.15 34.74
CA SER A 256 6.58 -31.19 33.89
C SER A 256 5.82 -29.87 33.82
N SER A 257 6.01 -28.99 34.79
CA SER A 257 5.35 -27.69 34.87
C SER A 257 5.92 -26.68 33.87
N LYS A 258 5.05 -25.82 33.35
CA LYS A 258 5.42 -24.76 32.42
C LYS A 258 6.25 -23.69 33.14
N PRO A 259 7.39 -23.24 32.57
CA PRO A 259 8.18 -22.18 33.19
C PRO A 259 7.42 -20.86 33.26
N ILE A 260 7.46 -20.22 34.43
CA ILE A 260 7.00 -18.85 34.67
C ILE A 260 8.18 -17.91 34.45
N ARG A 261 7.94 -16.86 33.66
CA ARG A 261 8.94 -15.85 33.31
C ARG A 261 8.85 -14.66 34.27
N ILE A 262 9.96 -14.37 34.96
CA ILE A 262 10.10 -13.25 35.89
C ILE A 262 11.09 -12.25 35.30
N VAL A 263 10.62 -11.03 35.06
CA VAL A 263 11.44 -9.91 34.59
C VAL A 263 11.76 -8.96 35.74
N PRO A 264 12.77 -8.07 35.63
CA PRO A 264 13.16 -7.17 36.72
C PRO A 264 12.03 -6.29 37.29
N SER A 265 11.00 -6.00 36.49
CA SER A 265 9.82 -5.22 36.90
C SER A 265 8.71 -6.04 37.55
N THR A 266 8.82 -7.37 37.60
CA THR A 266 7.77 -8.24 38.16
C THR A 266 7.72 -8.14 39.68
N ASN A 267 6.54 -7.85 40.24
CA ASN A 267 6.33 -7.96 41.68
C ASN A 267 6.24 -9.45 42.08
N LEU A 268 7.18 -9.90 42.93
CA LEU A 268 7.27 -11.29 43.38
C LEU A 268 6.19 -11.67 44.40
N GLU A 269 5.47 -10.71 44.98
CA GLU A 269 4.46 -10.97 46.02
C GLU A 269 3.20 -11.66 45.49
N GLY A 270 2.88 -11.50 44.20
CA GLY A 270 1.68 -12.07 43.58
C GLY A 270 1.90 -13.42 42.89
N ILE A 271 3.08 -14.02 42.99
CA ILE A 271 3.40 -15.28 42.31
C ILE A 271 3.20 -16.44 43.29
N ASP A 272 2.17 -17.24 43.06
CA ASP A 272 1.91 -18.51 43.76
C ASP A 272 2.37 -19.69 42.88
N LEU A 273 3.15 -20.62 43.45
CA LEU A 273 3.89 -21.68 42.74
C LEU A 273 3.50 -23.10 43.16
#